data_AF-A0A3Q0IR29-F1
#
_entry.id   AF-A0A3Q0IR29-F1
#
_cell.length_a   1.000
_cell.length_b   1.000
_cell.length_c   1.000
_cell.angle_alpha   90.00
_cell.angle_beta   90.00
_cell.angle_gamma   90.00
#
_symmetry.space_group_name_H-M   'P 1'
#
loop_
_entity.id
_entity.type
_entity.pdbx_description
1 polymer ?
#
loop_
_entity_poly.entity_id
_entity_poly.type
_entity_poly.pdbx_seq_one_letter_code
_entity_poly.pdbx_strand_id
1 'polypeptide(L)'
;MKALQRSAEQTLLKYLNLKKRFPMSTCDLDCLDPKMNELFSSGYLFVSPIKDKQGRRVIIGVGSNLDPQKYTDEDHFKTHMITYETLLWDEETQIRGLTYFGDIKGVSTSQVLICLYLIQSCTQVSIVDINVYV
;
A
#
# COMPACT_ATOMS: atom_id res chain seq x y z
N MET A 1 12.48 -10.55 -25.45
CA MET A 1 13.19 -11.18 -24.32
C MET A 1 14.13 -10.23 -23.58
N LYS A 2 15.20 -9.68 -24.18
CA LYS A 2 16.18 -8.83 -23.46
C LYS A 2 15.58 -7.59 -22.77
N ALA A 3 14.57 -6.95 -23.35
CA ALA A 3 13.90 -5.78 -22.75
C ALA A 3 13.07 -6.15 -21.50
N LEU A 4 12.36 -7.29 -21.54
CA LEU A 4 11.58 -7.79 -20.41
C LEU A 4 12.48 -8.14 -19.21
N GLN A 5 13.62 -8.79 -19.48
CA GLN A 5 14.60 -9.13 -18.45
C GLN A 5 15.17 -7.89 -17.76
N ARG A 6 15.49 -6.83 -18.52
CA ARG A 6 15.95 -5.55 -17.93
C ARG A 6 14.86 -4.87 -17.11
N SER A 7 13.61 -4.91 -17.56
CA SER A 7 12.50 -4.33 -16.81
C SER A 7 12.29 -5.06 -15.47
N ALA A 8 12.35 -6.39 -15.47
CA ALA A 8 12.23 -7.18 -14.24
C ALA A 8 13.38 -6.90 -13.26
N GLU A 9 14.62 -6.80 -13.76
CA GLU A 9 15.79 -6.43 -12.95
C GLU A 9 15.62 -5.05 -12.32
N GLN A 10 15.16 -4.06 -13.09
CA GLN A 10 14.91 -2.71 -12.59
C GLN A 10 13.84 -2.69 -11.50
N THR A 11 12.73 -3.42 -11.67
CA THR A 11 11.69 -3.52 -10.65
C THR A 11 12.23 -4.17 -9.37
N LEU A 12 13.00 -5.24 -9.50
CA LEU A 12 13.64 -5.89 -8.36
C LEU A 12 14.61 -4.95 -7.63
N LEU A 13 15.44 -4.20 -8.36
CA LEU A 13 16.35 -3.22 -7.77
C LEU A 13 15.59 -2.11 -7.03
N LYS A 14 14.46 -1.63 -7.57
CA LYS A 14 13.61 -0.65 -6.88
C LYS A 14 13.04 -1.21 -5.57
N TYR A 15 12.56 -2.45 -5.60
CA TYR A 15 12.05 -3.15 -4.41
C TYR A 15 13.13 -3.32 -3.33
N LEU A 16 14.32 -3.79 -3.71
CA LEU A 16 15.42 -3.98 -2.76
C LEU A 16 15.90 -2.64 -2.17
N ASN A 17 15.93 -1.58 -2.97
CA ASN A 17 16.26 -0.24 -2.49
C ASN A 17 15.21 0.32 -1.52
N LEU A 18 13.92 0.06 -1.76
CA LEU A 18 12.84 0.40 -0.83
C LEU A 18 13.11 -0.26 0.54
N LYS A 19 13.35 -1.57 0.55
CA LYS A 19 13.62 -2.32 1.79
C LYS A 19 14.85 -1.81 2.53
N LYS A 20 15.90 -1.45 1.79
CA LYS A 20 17.13 -0.89 2.37
C LYS A 20 16.93 0.51 2.95
N ARG A 21 16.08 1.35 2.33
CA ARG A 21 15.89 2.74 2.72
C ARG A 21 14.92 2.91 3.89
N PHE A 22 13.92 2.03 4.00
CA PHE A 22 12.89 2.10 5.03
C PHE A 22 12.77 0.78 5.82
N PRO A 23 13.87 0.24 6.39
CA PRO A 23 13.88 -1.09 7.00
C PRO A 23 12.86 -1.20 8.14
N MET A 24 12.70 -0.14 8.93
CA MET A 24 11.74 -0.09 10.04
C MET A 24 10.31 -0.34 9.56
N SER A 25 9.95 0.04 8.32
CA SER A 25 8.59 -0.04 7.80
C SER A 25 8.38 -1.14 6.76
N THR A 26 9.44 -1.85 6.37
CA THR A 26 9.42 -2.91 5.35
C THR A 26 9.91 -4.28 5.84
N CYS A 27 10.52 -4.32 7.03
CA CYS A 27 10.92 -5.54 7.71
C CYS A 27 9.96 -5.82 8.88
N ASP A 28 9.95 -7.06 9.36
CA ASP A 28 9.15 -7.51 10.51
C ASP A 28 7.65 -7.15 10.36
N LEU A 29 7.12 -7.42 9.17
CA LEU A 29 5.73 -7.17 8.81
C LEU A 29 4.81 -8.22 9.45
N ASP A 30 4.48 -8.02 10.72
CA ASP A 30 3.54 -8.86 11.47
C ASP A 30 2.14 -8.25 11.48
N CYS A 31 1.17 -8.91 10.84
CA CYS A 31 -0.22 -8.48 10.84
C CYS A 31 -0.93 -8.75 12.18
N LEU A 32 -0.33 -9.58 13.05
CA LEU A 32 -0.83 -9.88 14.39
C LEU A 32 -0.30 -8.92 15.45
N ASP A 33 0.64 -8.04 15.10
CA ASP A 33 1.05 -6.95 15.98
C ASP A 33 -0.20 -6.15 16.43
N PRO A 34 -0.36 -5.85 17.73
CA PRO A 34 -1.57 -5.22 18.25
C PRO A 34 -1.95 -3.91 17.54
N LYS A 35 -0.98 -3.09 17.13
CA LYS A 35 -1.26 -1.84 16.42
C LYS A 35 -1.71 -2.11 14.99
N MET A 36 -1.05 -3.03 14.29
CA MET A 36 -1.40 -3.38 12.92
C MET A 36 -2.80 -4.01 12.86
N ASN A 37 -3.06 -4.96 13.75
CA ASN A 37 -4.36 -5.61 13.85
C ASN A 37 -5.47 -4.60 14.17
N GLU A 38 -5.21 -3.60 15.03
CA GLU A 38 -6.16 -2.54 15.30
C GLU A 38 -6.43 -1.64 14.07
N LEU A 39 -5.39 -1.27 13.31
CA LEU A 39 -5.54 -0.48 12.07
C LEU A 39 -6.33 -1.24 11.00
N PHE A 40 -6.12 -2.55 10.87
CA PHE A 40 -6.94 -3.37 9.97
C PHE A 40 -8.39 -3.48 10.48
N SER A 41 -8.57 -3.69 11.78
CA SER A 41 -9.88 -3.84 12.41
C SER A 41 -10.69 -2.53 12.42
N SER A 42 -10.03 -1.37 12.42
CA SER A 42 -10.71 -0.07 12.32
C SER A 42 -11.29 0.20 10.94
N GLY A 43 -10.92 -0.60 9.93
CA GLY A 43 -11.30 -0.37 8.55
C GLY A 43 -10.59 0.82 7.91
N TYR A 44 -9.41 1.21 8.42
CA TYR A 44 -8.57 2.22 7.79
C TYR A 44 -8.11 1.80 6.39
N LEU A 45 -7.67 0.54 6.25
CA LEU A 45 -7.21 -0.03 4.98
C LEU A 45 -7.68 -1.47 4.86
N PHE A 46 -8.32 -1.80 3.75
CA PHE A 46 -8.76 -3.18 3.47
C PHE A 46 -8.82 -3.46 1.97
N VAL A 47 -8.93 -4.74 1.63
CA VAL A 47 -9.02 -5.19 0.23
C VAL A 47 -10.46 -5.56 -0.09
N SER A 48 -10.99 -5.02 -1.18
CA SER A 48 -12.30 -5.39 -1.69
C SER A 48 -12.32 -6.88 -2.09
N PRO A 49 -13.37 -7.64 -1.72
CA PRO A 49 -13.55 -8.99 -2.22
C PRO A 49 -13.81 -9.01 -3.74
N ILE A 50 -14.27 -7.89 -4.30
CA ILE A 50 -14.59 -7.73 -5.71
C ILE A 50 -13.44 -7.02 -6.44
N LYS A 51 -13.00 -7.60 -7.55
CA LYS A 51 -12.03 -6.99 -8.47
C LYS A 51 -12.71 -5.95 -9.35
N ASP A 52 -11.91 -5.03 -9.90
CA ASP A 52 -12.45 -4.09 -10.89
C ASP A 52 -12.75 -4.76 -12.25
N LYS A 53 -13.25 -3.99 -13.21
CA LYS A 53 -13.60 -4.47 -14.56
C LYS A 53 -12.41 -5.02 -15.36
N GLN A 54 -11.17 -4.69 -14.97
CA GLN A 54 -9.93 -5.18 -15.60
C GLN A 54 -9.36 -6.40 -14.85
N GLY A 55 -10.00 -6.81 -13.75
CA GLY A 55 -9.58 -7.88 -12.86
C GLY A 55 -8.46 -7.48 -11.90
N ARG A 56 -8.23 -6.18 -11.69
CA ARG A 56 -7.27 -5.66 -10.70
C ARG A 56 -7.84 -5.81 -9.29
N ARG A 57 -6.97 -6.11 -8.33
CA ARG A 57 -7.35 -6.09 -6.90
C ARG A 57 -7.56 -4.65 -6.46
N VAL A 58 -8.69 -4.37 -5.80
CA VAL A 58 -9.03 -3.03 -5.31
C VAL A 58 -8.67 -2.92 -3.84
N ILE A 59 -7.74 -2.03 -3.50
CA ILE A 59 -7.42 -1.64 -2.13
C ILE A 59 -8.23 -0.39 -1.81
N ILE A 60 -8.88 -0.39 -0.65
CA ILE A 60 -9.75 0.68 -0.19
C ILE A 60 -9.16 1.26 1.09
N GLY A 61 -8.89 2.56 1.08
CA GLY A 61 -8.48 3.32 2.25
C GLY A 61 -9.60 4.28 2.69
N VAL A 62 -9.91 4.31 3.98
CA VAL A 62 -10.90 5.22 4.58
C VAL A 62 -10.19 6.12 5.58
N GLY A 63 -9.87 7.34 5.17
CA GLY A 63 -9.02 8.23 5.95
C GLY A 63 -9.65 8.70 7.28
N SER A 64 -10.98 8.72 7.38
CA SER A 64 -11.69 9.09 8.60
C SER A 64 -11.57 8.05 9.72
N ASN A 65 -11.22 6.79 9.38
CA ASN A 65 -10.96 5.72 10.34
C ASN A 65 -9.50 5.74 10.86
N LEU A 66 -8.71 6.72 10.42
CA LEU A 66 -7.34 6.93 10.88
C LEU A 66 -7.31 7.97 12.01
N ASP A 67 -6.79 7.60 13.18
CA ASP A 67 -6.47 8.56 14.23
C ASP A 67 -5.02 9.06 14.07
N PRO A 68 -4.81 10.31 13.61
CA PRO A 68 -3.48 10.83 13.34
C PRO A 68 -2.69 11.17 14.61
N GLN A 69 -3.33 11.17 15.79
CA GLN A 69 -2.62 11.39 17.07
C GLN A 69 -2.13 10.08 17.67
N LYS A 70 -2.74 8.95 17.28
CA LYS A 70 -2.45 7.63 17.84
C LYS A 70 -1.38 6.86 17.07
N TYR A 71 -1.35 6.99 15.74
CA TYR A 71 -0.50 6.20 14.87
C TYR A 71 0.61 7.03 14.23
N THR A 72 1.78 6.42 14.10
CA THR A 72 2.94 7.04 13.45
C THR A 72 2.92 6.83 11.94
N ASP A 73 3.71 7.61 11.20
CA ASP A 73 3.90 7.39 9.76
C ASP A 73 4.43 5.99 9.45
N GLU A 74 5.26 5.42 10.35
CA GLU A 74 5.75 4.04 10.26
C GLU A 74 4.61 3.02 10.36
N ASP A 75 3.67 3.22 11.30
CA ASP A 75 2.52 2.34 11.48
C ASP A 75 1.64 2.33 10.21
N HIS A 76 1.42 3.51 9.61
CA HIS A 76 0.67 3.63 8.35
C HIS A 76 1.39 2.93 7.20
N PHE A 77 2.70 3.13 7.08
CA PHE A 77 3.49 2.52 6.02
C PHE A 77 3.54 0.99 6.15
N LYS A 78 3.70 0.46 7.37
CA LYS A 78 3.65 -0.98 7.65
C LYS A 78 2.31 -1.59 7.25
N THR A 79 1.21 -0.91 7.58
CA THR A 79 -0.15 -1.37 7.21
C THR A 79 -0.29 -1.55 5.69
N HIS A 80 0.23 -0.60 4.92
CA HIS A 80 0.26 -0.70 3.45
C HIS A 80 1.21 -1.80 2.96
N MET A 81 2.41 -1.91 3.54
CA MET A 81 3.38 -2.95 3.15
C MET A 81 2.88 -4.36 3.43
N ILE A 82 2.27 -4.61 4.59
CA ILE A 82 1.61 -5.88 4.92
C ILE A 82 0.55 -6.19 3.86
N THR A 83 -0.26 -5.20 3.50
CA THR A 83 -1.31 -5.37 2.46
C THR A 83 -0.70 -5.74 1.11
N TYR A 84 0.33 -5.01 0.65
CA TYR A 84 0.96 -5.28 -0.64
C TYR A 84 1.67 -6.63 -0.68
N GLU A 85 2.48 -6.95 0.33
CA GLU A 85 3.20 -8.22 0.41
C GLU A 85 2.22 -9.40 0.46
N THR A 86 1.08 -9.26 1.17
CA THR A 86 0.01 -10.27 1.18
C THR A 86 -0.60 -10.46 -0.22
N LEU A 87 -0.89 -9.37 -0.92
CA LEU A 87 -1.51 -9.42 -2.26
C LEU A 87 -0.56 -9.92 -3.35
N LEU A 88 0.75 -9.75 -3.17
CA LEU A 88 1.77 -10.28 -4.08
C LEU A 88 1.85 -11.81 -4.05
N TRP A 89 1.22 -12.52 -3.09
CA TRP A 89 1.12 -13.99 -3.12
C TRP A 89 0.17 -14.52 -4.21
N ASP A 90 -0.73 -13.69 -4.72
CA ASP A 90 -1.67 -14.07 -5.77
C ASP A 90 -1.10 -13.78 -7.16
N GLU A 91 -0.81 -14.83 -7.94
CA GLU A 91 -0.25 -14.72 -9.31
C GLU A 91 -1.13 -13.86 -10.22
N GLU A 92 -2.45 -13.94 -10.08
CA GLU A 92 -3.35 -13.14 -10.90
C GLU A 92 -3.21 -11.65 -10.57
N THR A 93 -2.94 -11.32 -9.31
CA THR A 93 -2.66 -9.95 -8.87
C THR A 93 -1.32 -9.45 -9.39
N GLN A 94 -0.29 -10.29 -9.45
CA GLN A 94 1.00 -9.93 -10.05
C GLN A 94 0.88 -9.58 -11.55
N ILE A 95 -0.03 -10.26 -12.26
CA ILE A 95 -0.24 -10.05 -13.71
C ILE A 95 -1.18 -8.88 -13.96
N ARG A 96 -2.33 -8.83 -13.27
CA ARG A 96 -3.37 -7.83 -13.52
C ARG A 96 -3.09 -6.50 -12.85
N GLY A 97 -2.41 -6.52 -11.71
CA GLY A 97 -2.10 -5.35 -10.91
C GLY A 97 -3.15 -5.00 -9.86
N LEU A 98 -2.94 -3.84 -9.23
CA LEU A 98 -3.75 -3.30 -8.15
C LEU A 98 -4.38 -1.96 -8.58
N THR A 99 -5.46 -1.57 -7.92
CA THR A 99 -6.03 -0.22 -8.02
C THR A 99 -6.44 0.25 -6.64
N TYR A 100 -6.47 1.57 -6.43
CA TYR A 100 -6.71 2.15 -5.11
C TYR A 100 -7.93 3.05 -5.12
N PHE A 101 -8.72 2.97 -4.06
CA PHE A 101 -9.86 3.86 -3.82
C PHE A 101 -9.68 4.49 -2.45
N GLY A 102 -9.67 5.83 -2.40
CA GLY A 102 -9.49 6.57 -1.16
C GLY A 102 -10.75 7.35 -0.80
N ASP A 103 -11.41 7.00 0.30
CA ASP A 103 -12.42 7.86 0.90
C ASP A 103 -11.73 8.87 1.83
N ILE A 104 -11.69 10.12 1.37
CA ILE A 104 -11.10 11.24 2.13
C ILE A 104 -12.16 12.12 2.80
N LYS A 105 -13.41 11.68 2.88
CA LYS A 105 -14.47 12.45 3.53
C LYS A 105 -14.21 12.56 5.04
N GLY A 106 -14.28 13.79 5.56
CA GLY A 106 -14.07 14.06 6.98
C GLY A 106 -12.60 14.01 7.43
N VAL A 107 -11.68 13.93 6.48
CA VAL A 107 -10.24 13.93 6.72
C VAL A 107 -9.72 15.35 6.91
N SER A 108 -8.92 15.57 7.94
CA SER A 108 -8.25 16.85 8.21
C SER A 108 -7.08 17.09 7.24
N THR A 109 -6.65 18.35 7.10
CA THR A 109 -5.54 18.72 6.21
C THR A 109 -4.24 17.96 6.52
N SER A 110 -3.96 17.66 7.80
CA SER A 110 -2.78 16.88 8.19
C SER A 110 -2.85 15.43 7.71
N GLN A 111 -4.02 14.79 7.83
CA GLN A 111 -4.22 13.43 7.33
C GLN A 111 -4.15 13.36 5.80
N VAL A 112 -4.63 14.39 5.08
CA VAL A 112 -4.48 14.47 3.61
C VAL A 112 -3.00 14.51 3.22
N LEU A 113 -2.17 15.28 3.93
CA LEU A 113 -0.73 15.34 3.68
C LEU A 113 -0.04 13.99 3.92
N ILE A 114 -0.43 13.27 4.98
CA ILE A 114 0.06 11.91 5.25
C ILE A 114 -0.33 10.96 4.11
N CYS A 115 -1.59 10.98 3.67
CA CYS A 115 -2.05 10.17 2.54
C CYS A 115 -1.25 10.47 1.26
N LEU A 116 -1.04 11.74 0.93
CA LEU A 116 -0.24 12.14 -0.25
C LEU A 116 1.22 11.70 -0.13
N TYR A 117 1.82 11.79 1.06
CA TYR A 117 3.19 11.34 1.32
C TYR A 117 3.34 9.83 1.17
N LEU A 118 2.39 9.04 1.68
CA LEU A 118 2.37 7.58 1.52
C LEU A 118 2.18 7.18 0.05
N ILE A 119 1.25 7.83 -0.67
CA ILE A 119 1.03 7.62 -2.11
C ILE A 119 2.30 7.97 -2.89
N GLN A 120 2.96 9.09 -2.58
CA GLN A 120 4.19 9.49 -3.24
C GLN A 120 5.34 8.50 -2.95
N SER A 121 5.45 8.01 -1.73
CA SER A 121 6.45 7.03 -1.34
C SER A 121 6.22 5.67 -2.03
N CYS A 122 4.96 5.27 -2.23
CA CYS A 122 4.61 4.06 -2.97
C CYS A 122 4.80 4.21 -4.49
N THR A 123 4.50 5.38 -5.06
CA THR A 123 4.63 5.66 -6.51
C THR A 123 6.06 5.90 -6.97
N GLN A 124 6.92 6.53 -6.14
CA GLN A 124 8.35 6.66 -6.44
C GLN A 124 9.11 5.33 -6.44
N VAL A 125 8.51 4.25 -5.95
CA VAL A 125 9.10 2.91 -5.91
C VAL A 125 8.68 2.04 -7.11
N SER A 126 7.72 2.46 -7.93
CA SER A 126 7.34 1.82 -9.21
C SER A 126 7.25 0.28 -9.18
N ILE A 127 6.45 -0.29 -8.27
CA ILE A 127 6.08 -1.71 -8.33
C ILE A 127 4.59 -1.86 -8.68
N VAL A 128 3.80 -0.80 -8.52
CA VAL A 128 2.35 -0.80 -8.72
C VAL A 128 1.91 0.54 -9.30
N ASP A 129 1.23 0.52 -10.45
CA ASP A 129 0.54 1.71 -10.98
C ASP A 129 -0.71 1.98 -10.14
N ILE A 130 -0.56 2.85 -9.13
CA ILE A 130 -1.67 3.25 -8.26
C ILE A 130 -2.50 4.31 -8.97
N ASN A 131 -3.64 3.91 -9.52
CA ASN A 131 -4.70 4.85 -9.86
C ASN A 131 -5.46 5.20 -8.59
N VAL A 132 -5.37 6.45 -8.14
CA VAL A 132 -6.15 6.96 -7.01
C VAL A 132 -7.39 7.61 -7.56
N TYR A 133 -8.54 7.03 -7.23
CA TYR A 133 -9.82 7.70 -7.39
C TYR A 133 -10.18 8.34 -6.05
N VAL A 134 -10.39 9.66 -6.08
CA VAL A 134 -10.89 10.48 -4.98
C VAL A 134 -12.36 10.79 -5.23
#